data_AF-A0A9P5QDT7-F1
#
_entry.id   AF-A0A9P5QDT7-F1
#
_cell.length_a   1.000
_cell.length_b   1.000
_cell.length_c   1.000
_cell.angle_alpha   90.00
_cell.angle_beta   90.00
_cell.angle_gamma   90.00
#
_symmetry.space_group_name_H-M   'P 1'
#
loop_
_entity.id
_entity.type
_entity.pdbx_description
1 polymer ?
#
loop_
_entity_poly.entity_id
_entity_poly.type
_entity_poly.pdbx_seq_one_letter_code
_entity_poly.pdbx_strand_id
1 'polypeptide(L)'
;MEAKDKDDKMLTLQLEAKEKDEVIISLQNQAFDRLAILQKHAMATLVQNFELNEYPIPRFFIILPVDRTKWNPKKVLENKVRLHFLCECEDHTMKASKSSQNHIHVAKHEGYEIRNSTEFFSKYGKYILILMRCLKVGELSALTPIPGLVDAGIGYSIDYMEALSIENPALKNTNMIDDYEGLEGADLRQLGSFLRIKDEDRNLGNLYRITTETGRVKWICIDHYRSTYKERKQEAFADAVKVNGGNYDSQLAKVTIILRSRITTEGFLEALVKWRYVYDLDITFDWHCSRADLEAFENALKMSS
;
A
#
# COMPACT_ATOMS: atom_id res chain seq x y z
N MET A 1 24.94 23.79 59.90
CA MET A 1 25.90 23.39 58.85
C MET A 1 25.28 22.33 57.93
N GLU A 2 24.57 21.32 58.46
CA GLU A 2 23.87 20.31 57.65
C GLU A 2 22.76 20.82 56.70
N ALA A 3 22.02 21.87 57.05
CA ALA A 3 20.95 22.39 56.19
C ALA A 3 21.50 23.01 54.90
N LYS A 4 22.67 23.67 54.98
CA LYS A 4 23.31 24.33 53.83
C LYS A 4 23.91 23.32 52.85
N ASP A 5 24.46 22.22 53.38
CA ASP A 5 25.01 21.12 52.58
C ASP A 5 23.91 20.31 51.83
N LYS A 6 22.70 20.24 52.41
CA LYS A 6 21.53 19.66 51.75
C LYS A 6 20.98 20.53 50.63
N ASP A 7 20.94 21.86 50.82
CA ASP A 7 20.50 22.80 49.78
C ASP A 7 21.48 22.84 48.59
N ASP A 8 22.79 22.84 48.85
CA ASP A 8 23.80 22.80 47.77
C ASP A 8 23.73 21.48 46.96
N LYS A 9 23.51 20.34 47.64
CA LYS A 9 23.25 19.06 46.96
C LYS A 9 21.96 19.06 46.13
N MET A 10 20.90 19.68 46.63
CA MET A 10 19.62 19.76 45.91
C MET A 10 19.73 20.62 44.65
N LEU A 11 20.43 21.75 44.74
CA LEU A 11 20.72 22.62 43.59
C LEU A 11 21.56 21.91 42.52
N THR A 12 22.56 21.14 42.94
CA THR A 12 23.41 20.36 42.01
C THR A 12 22.60 19.30 41.26
N LEU A 13 21.72 18.57 41.96
CA LEU A 13 20.85 17.57 41.34
C LEU A 13 19.84 18.18 40.37
N GLN A 14 19.32 19.38 40.65
CA GLN A 14 18.41 20.09 39.75
C GLN A 14 19.10 20.57 38.46
N LEU A 15 20.35 21.03 38.56
CA LEU A 15 21.15 21.41 37.40
C LEU A 15 21.48 20.20 36.52
N GLU A 16 21.89 19.08 37.11
CA GLU A 16 22.14 17.83 36.37
C GLU A 16 20.88 17.29 35.69
N ALA A 17 19.72 17.39 36.34
CA ALA A 17 18.44 16.98 35.75
C ALA A 17 18.09 17.86 34.55
N LYS A 18 18.24 19.18 34.67
CA LYS A 18 17.94 20.12 33.60
C LYS A 18 18.86 19.95 32.39
N GLU A 19 20.15 19.70 32.63
CA GLU A 19 21.13 19.43 31.56
C GLU A 19 20.79 18.12 30.83
N LYS A 20 20.39 17.07 31.57
CA LYS A 20 19.89 15.82 30.97
C LYS A 20 18.62 16.03 30.16
N ASP A 21 17.69 16.85 30.64
CA ASP A 21 16.46 17.17 29.92
C ASP A 21 16.74 17.94 28.62
N GLU A 22 17.65 18.91 28.64
CA GLU A 22 18.09 19.65 27.44
C GLU A 22 18.75 18.72 26.40
N VAL A 23 19.58 17.77 26.84
CA VAL A 23 20.17 16.75 25.97
C VAL A 23 19.09 15.84 25.36
N ILE A 24 18.10 15.41 26.15
CA ILE A 24 16.99 14.58 25.66
C ILE A 24 16.18 15.32 24.60
N ILE A 25 15.83 16.59 24.84
CA ILE A 25 15.08 17.42 23.89
C ILE A 25 15.88 17.60 22.59
N SER A 26 17.19 17.85 22.69
CA SER A 26 18.07 17.97 21.52
C SER A 26 18.09 16.68 20.68
N LEU A 27 18.21 15.51 21.33
CA LEU A 27 18.19 14.22 20.66
C LEU A 27 16.84 13.91 20.00
N GLN A 28 15.74 14.29 20.66
CA GLN A 28 14.40 14.14 20.09
C GLN A 28 14.22 15.00 18.84
N ASN A 29 14.62 16.28 18.88
CA ASN A 29 14.54 17.18 17.73
C ASN A 29 15.37 16.65 16.55
N GLN A 30 16.60 16.17 16.82
CA GLN A 30 17.43 15.55 15.80
C GLN A 30 16.79 14.28 15.19
N ALA A 31 16.09 13.49 16.00
CA ALA A 31 15.36 12.32 15.52
C ALA A 31 14.16 12.71 14.62
N PHE A 32 13.43 13.75 14.99
CA PHE A 32 12.32 14.28 14.18
C PHE A 32 12.79 14.87 12.85
N ASP A 33 13.89 15.63 12.84
CA ASP A 33 14.46 16.18 11.61
C ASP A 33 14.88 15.06 10.64
N ARG A 34 15.52 14.02 11.16
CA ARG A 34 15.89 12.83 10.36
C ARG A 34 14.66 12.12 9.80
N LEU A 35 13.59 12.04 10.58
CA LEU A 35 12.34 11.41 10.18
C LEU A 35 11.64 12.21 9.06
N ALA A 36 11.62 13.53 9.16
CA ALA A 36 11.09 14.40 8.11
C ALA A 36 11.87 14.24 6.78
N ILE A 37 13.20 14.11 6.86
CA ILE A 37 14.05 13.81 5.70
C ILE A 37 13.69 12.44 5.11
N LEU A 38 13.59 11.40 5.94
CA LEU A 38 13.17 10.04 5.53
C LEU A 38 11.83 10.05 4.79
N GLN A 39 10.86 10.76 5.35
CA GLN A 39 9.54 10.90 4.77
C GLN A 39 9.61 11.59 3.41
N LYS A 40 10.36 12.69 3.31
CA LYS A 40 10.57 13.41 2.05
C LYS A 40 11.18 12.52 0.96
N HIS A 41 12.16 11.69 1.30
CA HIS A 41 12.77 10.75 0.35
C HIS A 41 11.81 9.65 -0.07
N ALA A 42 11.09 9.04 0.89
CA ALA A 42 10.10 8.01 0.59
C ALA A 42 8.96 8.55 -0.29
N MET A 43 8.51 9.78 -0.02
CA MET A 43 7.53 10.50 -0.84
C MET A 43 8.08 10.85 -2.22
N ALA A 44 9.35 11.24 -2.34
CA ALA A 44 9.97 11.45 -3.64
C ALA A 44 9.95 10.16 -4.48
N THR A 45 10.24 8.99 -3.89
CA THR A 45 10.11 7.69 -4.56
C THR A 45 8.65 7.37 -4.94
N LEU A 46 7.66 7.75 -4.13
CA LEU A 46 6.24 7.62 -4.46
C LEU A 46 5.82 8.50 -5.66
N VAL A 47 6.39 9.71 -5.77
CA VAL A 47 6.02 10.72 -6.76
C VAL A 47 6.83 10.63 -8.06
N GLN A 48 7.92 9.85 -8.07
CA GLN A 48 8.71 9.61 -9.28
C GLN A 48 7.83 9.05 -10.40
N ASN A 49 7.67 9.83 -11.46
CA ASN A 49 6.95 9.46 -12.67
C ASN A 49 7.95 8.83 -13.65
N PHE A 50 8.22 7.53 -13.52
CA PHE A 50 8.95 6.80 -14.57
C PHE A 50 8.01 6.47 -15.75
N GLU A 51 8.56 6.30 -16.95
CA GLU A 51 7.79 5.92 -18.14
C GLU A 51 7.25 4.47 -18.02
N LEU A 52 6.15 4.15 -18.73
CA LEU A 52 5.47 2.84 -18.66
C LEU A 52 6.38 1.62 -18.90
N ASN A 53 7.42 1.78 -19.70
CA ASN A 53 8.45 0.78 -20.04
C ASN A 53 9.51 0.62 -18.93
N GLU A 54 9.60 1.54 -17.97
CA GLU A 54 10.59 1.53 -16.90
C GLU A 54 10.16 0.72 -15.67
N TYR A 55 8.90 0.25 -15.61
CA TYR A 55 8.32 -0.50 -14.49
C TYR A 55 7.94 -1.96 -14.80
N PRO A 56 8.92 -2.86 -15.05
CA PRO A 56 8.62 -4.29 -15.12
C PRO A 56 8.43 -4.93 -13.74
N ILE A 57 8.81 -4.25 -12.64
CA ILE A 57 8.84 -4.78 -11.28
C ILE A 57 8.19 -3.81 -10.27
N PRO A 58 7.57 -4.29 -9.18
CA PRO A 58 7.06 -3.42 -8.12
C PRO A 58 8.18 -2.60 -7.48
N ARG A 59 7.91 -1.31 -7.22
CA ARG A 59 8.92 -0.39 -6.70
C ARG A 59 9.10 -0.51 -5.19
N PHE A 60 8.04 -0.87 -4.48
CA PHE A 60 8.08 -1.01 -3.02
C PHE A 60 8.39 -2.43 -2.61
N PHE A 61 9.50 -2.58 -1.90
CA PHE A 61 9.91 -3.86 -1.35
C PHE A 61 10.68 -3.68 -0.05
N ILE A 62 10.48 -4.64 0.84
CA ILE A 62 11.17 -4.73 2.14
C ILE A 62 11.74 -6.13 2.30
N ILE A 63 12.54 -6.33 3.34
CA ILE A 63 12.91 -7.68 3.78
C ILE A 63 12.12 -8.04 5.03
N LEU A 64 11.71 -9.30 5.15
CA LEU A 64 11.06 -9.85 6.35
C LEU A 64 11.74 -11.16 6.75
N PRO A 65 11.76 -11.49 8.06
CA PRO A 65 12.25 -12.78 8.53
C PRO A 65 11.38 -13.91 8.01
N VAL A 66 12.00 -15.03 7.59
CA VAL A 66 11.29 -16.23 7.13
C VAL A 66 10.47 -16.86 8.25
N ASP A 67 11.02 -16.90 9.46
CA ASP A 67 10.38 -17.49 10.63
C ASP A 67 10.76 -16.69 11.87
N ARG A 68 9.78 -16.00 12.46
CA ARG A 68 9.99 -15.18 13.65
C ARG A 68 10.15 -16.01 14.92
N THR A 69 9.59 -17.21 14.95
CA THR A 69 9.66 -18.09 16.13
C THR A 69 11.07 -18.64 16.34
N LYS A 70 11.86 -18.68 15.26
CA LYS A 70 13.26 -19.12 15.28
C LYS A 70 14.25 -17.97 15.26
N TRP A 71 13.79 -16.73 15.48
CA TRP A 71 14.66 -15.56 15.48
C TRP A 71 15.68 -15.65 16.62
N ASN A 72 16.96 -15.63 16.27
CA ASN A 72 18.04 -15.58 17.24
C ASN A 72 18.59 -14.15 17.37
N PRO A 73 18.27 -13.42 18.46
CA PRO A 73 18.75 -12.05 18.65
C PRO A 73 20.25 -11.98 18.95
N LYS A 74 20.89 -13.09 19.36
CA LYS A 74 22.36 -13.13 19.59
C LYS A 74 23.15 -13.35 18.31
N LYS A 75 22.49 -13.85 17.26
CA LYS A 75 23.11 -14.20 15.98
C LYS A 75 22.23 -13.70 14.85
N VAL A 76 22.03 -12.39 14.84
CA VAL A 76 21.05 -11.71 13.98
C VAL A 76 21.25 -12.07 12.49
N LEU A 77 22.50 -12.15 12.03
CA LEU A 77 22.81 -12.43 10.62
C LEU A 77 22.78 -13.91 10.21
N GLU A 78 22.66 -14.84 11.17
CA GLU A 78 22.35 -16.25 10.85
C GLU A 78 20.84 -16.45 10.55
N ASN A 79 19.99 -15.46 10.87
CA ASN A 79 18.57 -15.52 10.57
C ASN A 79 18.31 -15.36 9.07
N LYS A 80 17.36 -16.12 8.54
CA LYS A 80 16.97 -16.05 7.13
C LYS A 80 15.95 -14.93 6.92
N VAL A 81 16.21 -14.11 5.91
CA VAL A 81 15.29 -13.06 5.44
C VAL A 81 14.91 -13.29 3.98
N ARG A 82 13.74 -12.79 3.60
CA ARG A 82 13.23 -12.79 2.22
C ARG A 82 12.74 -11.41 1.83
N LEU A 83 12.81 -11.11 0.53
CA LEU A 83 12.26 -9.88 -0.02
C LEU A 83 10.76 -10.01 -0.26
N HIS A 84 9.99 -9.02 0.19
CA HIS A 84 8.55 -8.92 -0.01
C HIS A 84 8.21 -7.64 -0.76
N PHE A 85 7.34 -7.75 -1.76
CA PHE A 85 6.80 -6.57 -2.45
C PHE A 85 5.56 -6.04 -1.71
N LEU A 86 5.36 -4.73 -1.82
CA LEU A 86 4.24 -4.04 -1.19
C LEU A 86 3.22 -3.58 -2.24
N CYS A 87 1.96 -3.62 -1.88
CA CYS A 87 0.83 -3.11 -2.65
C CYS A 87 0.73 -1.59 -2.56
N GLU A 88 0.57 -0.92 -3.71
CA GLU A 88 0.42 0.53 -3.89
C GLU A 88 -1.05 0.97 -3.95
N CYS A 89 -1.91 0.39 -3.11
CA CYS A 89 -3.31 0.80 -3.05
C CYS A 89 -3.43 2.18 -2.35
N GLU A 90 -4.06 3.14 -3.02
CA GLU A 90 -4.54 4.39 -2.41
C GLU A 90 -6.06 4.30 -2.26
N ASP A 91 -6.60 4.88 -1.19
CA ASP A 91 -8.05 4.95 -0.97
C ASP A 91 -8.68 5.92 -1.99
N HIS A 92 -9.51 5.39 -2.90
CA HIS A 92 -10.31 6.22 -3.82
C HIS A 92 -11.71 6.53 -3.25
N THR A 93 -12.08 6.01 -2.09
CA THR A 93 -13.41 6.25 -1.52
C THR A 93 -13.43 7.45 -0.59
N MET A 94 -13.89 8.61 -1.09
CA MET A 94 -14.19 9.83 -0.32
C MET A 94 -15.29 9.68 0.76
N LYS A 95 -15.74 8.47 1.10
CA LYS A 95 -16.73 8.27 2.17
C LYS A 95 -16.09 7.51 3.31
N ALA A 96 -15.71 8.29 4.32
CA ALA A 96 -15.36 7.85 5.66
C ALA A 96 -16.40 6.85 6.21
N SER A 97 -16.14 5.57 6.02
CA SER A 97 -16.69 4.51 6.86
C SER A 97 -15.51 3.89 7.61
N LYS A 98 -15.70 3.66 8.90
CA LYS A 98 -14.65 3.55 9.93
C LYS A 98 -13.81 2.25 9.89
N SER A 99 -13.52 1.69 8.72
CA SER A 99 -12.68 0.49 8.59
C SER A 99 -11.79 0.44 7.33
N SER A 100 -11.56 1.56 6.62
CA SER A 100 -10.68 1.55 5.44
C SER A 100 -9.19 1.52 5.83
N GLN A 101 -8.71 0.35 6.23
CA GLN A 101 -7.28 0.03 6.31
C GLN A 101 -6.71 -0.17 4.89
N ASN A 102 -6.72 0.88 4.06
CA ASN A 102 -6.18 0.83 2.70
C ASN A 102 -4.88 1.64 2.63
N HIS A 103 -3.83 1.01 3.15
CA HIS A 103 -2.47 1.54 3.14
C HIS A 103 -1.52 0.55 2.49
N ILE A 104 -0.32 1.01 2.17
CA ILE A 104 0.78 0.19 1.68
C ILE A 104 0.91 -1.06 2.58
N HIS A 105 0.76 -2.24 1.99
CA HIS A 105 0.80 -3.51 2.73
C HIS A 105 1.52 -4.61 1.94
N VAL A 106 1.99 -5.62 2.65
CA VAL A 106 2.64 -6.79 2.04
C VAL A 106 1.58 -7.62 1.32
N ALA A 107 1.77 -7.85 0.02
CA ALA A 107 0.90 -8.76 -0.70
C ALA A 107 1.09 -10.20 -0.19
N LYS A 108 0.04 -11.03 -0.28
CA LYS A 108 0.07 -12.41 0.19
C LYS A 108 1.00 -13.26 -0.68
N HIS A 109 2.28 -13.36 -0.33
CA HIS A 109 3.27 -14.21 -0.98
C HIS A 109 4.40 -14.61 0.00
N GLU A 110 5.11 -15.71 -0.29
CA GLU A 110 6.14 -16.26 0.63
C GLU A 110 7.45 -15.45 0.69
N GLY A 111 7.57 -14.39 -0.09
CA GLY A 111 8.82 -13.66 -0.28
C GLY A 111 9.83 -14.36 -1.19
N TYR A 112 10.80 -13.59 -1.68
CA TYR A 112 11.85 -14.03 -2.58
C TYR A 112 13.16 -14.26 -1.83
N GLU A 113 13.84 -15.35 -2.16
CA GLU A 113 15.23 -15.58 -1.71
C GLU A 113 16.16 -14.62 -2.45
N ILE A 114 17.02 -13.94 -1.69
CA ILE A 114 17.98 -12.96 -2.18
C ILE A 114 19.28 -13.68 -2.55
N ARG A 115 19.72 -13.52 -3.80
CA ARG A 115 21.02 -13.94 -4.33
C ARG A 115 22.04 -12.81 -4.15
N ASN A 116 23.32 -13.17 -4.07
CA ASN A 116 24.43 -12.20 -3.93
C ASN A 116 24.13 -11.14 -2.86
N SER A 117 23.77 -11.59 -1.66
CA SER A 117 23.26 -10.73 -0.57
C SER A 117 24.14 -9.51 -0.31
N THR A 118 25.47 -9.65 -0.32
CA THR A 118 26.41 -8.54 -0.15
C THR A 118 26.19 -7.42 -1.18
N GLU A 119 26.13 -7.76 -2.46
CA GLU A 119 25.92 -6.78 -3.55
C GLU A 119 24.51 -6.20 -3.50
N PHE A 120 23.51 -7.06 -3.26
CA PHE A 120 22.12 -6.64 -3.09
C PHE A 120 21.98 -5.59 -1.97
N PHE A 121 22.52 -5.86 -0.79
CA PHE A 121 22.42 -4.93 0.33
C PHE A 121 23.30 -3.70 0.13
N SER A 122 24.42 -3.81 -0.58
CA SER A 122 25.23 -2.65 -0.98
C SER A 122 24.44 -1.68 -1.84
N LYS A 123 23.56 -2.20 -2.71
CA LYS A 123 22.77 -1.41 -3.65
C LYS A 123 21.44 -0.94 -3.07
N TYR A 124 20.66 -1.84 -2.46
CA TYR A 124 19.29 -1.56 -2.02
C TYR A 124 19.14 -1.43 -0.50
N GLY A 125 20.18 -1.70 0.29
CA GLY A 125 20.08 -1.76 1.75
C GLY A 125 19.61 -0.43 2.37
N LYS A 126 20.15 0.70 1.89
CA LYS A 126 19.75 2.04 2.33
C LYS A 126 18.26 2.30 2.04
N TYR A 127 17.83 2.01 0.81
CA TYR A 127 16.42 2.11 0.39
C TYR A 127 15.49 1.30 1.31
N ILE A 128 15.82 0.02 1.52
CA ILE A 128 15.02 -0.90 2.33
C ILE A 128 14.91 -0.41 3.77
N LEU A 129 16.03 0.04 4.36
CA LEU A 129 16.05 0.55 5.73
C LEU A 129 15.21 1.82 5.89
N ILE A 130 15.33 2.76 4.94
CA ILE A 130 14.51 3.99 4.89
C ILE A 130 13.03 3.61 4.84
N LEU A 131 12.64 2.75 3.90
CA LEU A 131 11.26 2.34 3.72
C LEU A 131 10.71 1.64 4.98
N MET A 132 11.46 0.71 5.57
CA MET A 132 11.04 0.02 6.80
C MET A 132 10.91 0.95 8.00
N ARG A 133 11.78 1.96 8.14
CA ARG A 133 11.67 2.98 9.19
C ARG A 133 10.41 3.83 9.00
N CYS A 134 10.14 4.29 7.78
CA CYS A 134 8.91 5.02 7.47
C CYS A 134 7.65 4.19 7.77
N LEU A 135 7.67 2.89 7.43
CA LEU A 135 6.57 1.97 7.70
C LEU A 135 6.40 1.68 9.20
N LYS A 136 7.50 1.58 9.97
CA LYS A 136 7.46 1.36 11.43
C LYS A 136 6.85 2.53 12.18
N VAL A 137 7.11 3.75 11.72
CA VAL A 137 6.58 4.98 12.35
C VAL A 137 5.16 5.31 11.85
N GLY A 138 4.70 4.67 10.76
CA GLY A 138 3.37 4.90 10.18
C GLY A 138 3.29 6.19 9.34
N GLU A 139 4.42 6.76 8.93
CA GLU A 139 4.46 8.13 8.37
C GLU A 139 4.56 8.21 6.84
N LEU A 140 4.43 7.08 6.13
CA LEU A 140 4.07 7.10 4.72
C LEU A 140 2.59 7.55 4.57
N SER A 141 2.40 8.86 4.78
CA SER A 141 1.21 9.72 4.62
C SER A 141 0.03 9.50 5.56
N ALA A 142 -0.06 10.32 6.63
CA ALA A 142 -1.32 10.54 7.37
C ALA A 142 -1.97 9.28 7.98
N LEU A 143 -1.17 8.34 8.50
CA LEU A 143 -1.67 7.04 8.96
C LEU A 143 -1.63 6.89 10.47
N THR A 144 -2.77 6.54 11.03
CA THR A 144 -2.82 5.74 12.26
C THR A 144 -1.99 4.47 12.08
N PRO A 145 -1.31 3.97 13.13
CA PRO A 145 -0.48 2.76 13.04
C PRO A 145 -1.26 1.62 12.38
N ILE A 146 -0.75 1.12 11.25
CA ILE A 146 -1.38 0.06 10.43
C ILE A 146 -1.41 -1.23 11.26
N PRO A 147 -2.58 -1.71 11.70
CA PRO A 147 -2.69 -2.99 12.38
C PRO A 147 -2.34 -4.10 11.39
N GLY A 148 -1.29 -4.87 11.68
CA GLY A 148 -0.80 -5.97 10.84
C GLY A 148 0.60 -5.76 10.25
N LEU A 149 1.03 -4.52 10.03
CA LEU A 149 2.38 -4.24 9.50
C LEU A 149 3.46 -4.19 10.61
N VAL A 150 3.10 -3.70 11.80
CA VAL A 150 3.94 -3.83 13.01
C VAL A 150 4.11 -5.32 13.37
N ASP A 151 3.07 -6.12 13.13
CA ASP A 151 3.11 -7.58 13.19
C ASP A 151 3.61 -8.22 11.88
N ALA A 152 4.33 -7.50 11.00
CA ALA A 152 5.01 -8.08 9.84
C ALA A 152 6.45 -8.51 10.17
N GLY A 153 6.97 -8.16 11.35
CA GLY A 153 8.36 -8.45 11.74
C GLY A 153 9.35 -7.37 11.29
N ILE A 154 8.86 -6.16 10.97
CA ILE A 154 9.68 -5.01 10.57
C ILE A 154 10.77 -4.69 11.61
N GLY A 155 10.47 -4.84 12.90
CA GLY A 155 11.47 -4.68 13.97
C GLY A 155 12.68 -5.59 13.77
N TYR A 156 12.44 -6.90 13.60
CA TYR A 156 13.49 -7.87 13.33
C TYR A 156 14.29 -7.55 12.07
N SER A 157 13.62 -7.08 11.02
CA SER A 157 14.30 -6.68 9.77
C SER A 157 15.17 -5.45 9.94
N ILE A 158 14.77 -4.48 10.77
CA ILE A 158 15.60 -3.32 11.10
C ILE A 158 16.83 -3.79 11.89
N ASP A 159 16.64 -4.62 12.92
CA ASP A 159 17.75 -5.20 13.69
C ASP A 159 18.73 -5.96 12.78
N TYR A 160 18.20 -6.69 11.79
CA TYR A 160 19.00 -7.37 10.76
C TYR A 160 19.87 -6.40 9.97
N MET A 161 19.28 -5.33 9.44
CA MET A 161 20.00 -4.34 8.63
C MET A 161 21.05 -3.59 9.45
N GLU A 162 20.75 -3.31 10.72
CA GLU A 162 21.69 -2.65 11.63
C GLU A 162 22.89 -3.56 11.97
N ALA A 163 22.64 -4.83 12.29
CA ALA A 163 23.71 -5.82 12.47
C ALA A 163 24.56 -5.98 11.19
N LEU A 164 23.93 -6.02 10.02
CA LEU A 164 24.60 -6.18 8.74
C LEU A 164 25.52 -4.98 8.44
N SER A 165 25.11 -3.78 8.84
CA SER A 165 25.88 -2.54 8.67
C SER A 165 27.11 -2.46 9.59
N ILE A 166 27.11 -3.18 10.71
CA ILE A 166 28.26 -3.29 11.61
C ILE A 166 29.30 -4.22 11.00
N GLU A 167 28.88 -5.38 10.50
CA GLU A 167 29.79 -6.39 9.94
C GLU A 167 30.33 -6.05 8.55
N ASN A 168 29.59 -5.26 7.76
CA ASN A 168 30.00 -4.86 6.42
C ASN A 168 30.23 -3.34 6.32
N PRO A 169 31.48 -2.87 6.34
CA PRO A 169 31.81 -1.45 6.24
C PRO A 169 31.29 -0.77 4.97
N ALA A 170 31.11 -1.51 3.87
CA ALA A 170 30.50 -0.97 2.65
C ALA A 170 29.03 -0.53 2.86
N LEU A 171 28.38 -1.07 3.90
CA LEU A 171 27.04 -0.71 4.33
C LEU A 171 27.01 0.34 5.44
N LYS A 172 28.15 0.77 6.01
CA LYS A 172 28.17 1.76 7.10
C LYS A 172 27.51 3.09 6.71
N ASN A 173 27.57 3.45 5.43
CA ASN A 173 26.94 4.67 4.91
C ASN A 173 25.41 4.53 4.73
N THR A 174 24.82 3.33 4.91
CA THR A 174 23.36 3.15 4.85
C THR A 174 22.63 3.78 6.04
N ASN A 175 23.34 4.02 7.16
CA ASN A 175 22.80 4.69 8.34
C ASN A 175 22.81 6.22 8.24
N MET A 176 23.65 6.81 7.38
CA MET A 176 23.65 8.24 7.09
C MET A 176 22.64 8.52 5.98
N ILE A 177 21.40 8.78 6.39
CA ILE A 177 20.25 8.99 5.52
C ILE A 177 20.47 10.15 4.55
N ASP A 178 21.22 11.17 4.97
CA ASP A 178 21.38 12.47 4.30
C ASP A 178 21.93 12.37 2.86
N ASP A 179 22.72 11.34 2.53
CA ASP A 179 23.32 11.18 1.19
C ASP A 179 22.50 10.23 0.27
N TYR A 180 21.16 10.18 0.37
CA TYR A 180 20.37 9.23 -0.42
C TYR A 180 19.84 9.85 -1.73
N GLU A 181 20.37 9.40 -2.87
CA GLU A 181 19.98 9.89 -4.20
C GLU A 181 18.70 9.25 -4.76
N GLY A 182 18.13 8.23 -4.08
CA GLY A 182 16.97 7.49 -4.59
C GLY A 182 17.37 6.28 -5.43
N LEU A 183 16.38 5.43 -5.77
CA LEU A 183 16.57 4.39 -6.80
C LEU A 183 16.15 4.97 -8.15
N GLU A 184 16.93 4.70 -9.18
CA GLU A 184 16.54 5.00 -10.56
C GLU A 184 15.77 3.83 -11.19
N GLY A 185 15.08 4.08 -12.30
CA GLY A 185 14.41 3.03 -13.08
C GLY A 185 15.37 1.90 -13.50
N ALA A 186 16.63 2.22 -13.78
CA ALA A 186 17.67 1.23 -14.06
C ALA A 186 17.96 0.31 -12.88
N ASP A 187 17.96 0.84 -11.66
CA ASP A 187 18.18 0.06 -10.44
C ASP A 187 17.03 -0.90 -10.18
N LEU A 188 15.80 -0.46 -10.41
CA LEU A 188 14.62 -1.33 -10.31
C LEU A 188 14.67 -2.44 -11.34
N ARG A 189 15.08 -2.16 -12.59
CA ARG A 189 15.25 -3.21 -13.62
C ARG A 189 16.26 -4.29 -13.20
N GLN A 190 17.34 -3.91 -12.51
CA GLN A 190 18.35 -4.86 -12.05
C GLN A 190 17.88 -5.71 -10.84
N LEU A 191 16.89 -5.24 -10.07
CA LEU A 191 16.42 -5.90 -8.85
C LEU A 191 16.08 -7.38 -9.07
N GLY A 192 15.43 -7.70 -10.20
CA GLY A 192 15.05 -9.07 -10.55
C GLY A 192 16.24 -10.04 -10.66
N SER A 193 17.44 -9.55 -10.98
CA SER A 193 18.64 -10.40 -11.09
C SER A 193 19.12 -10.92 -9.72
N PHE A 194 18.78 -10.22 -8.64
CA PHE A 194 19.07 -10.62 -7.27
C PHE A 194 18.01 -11.54 -6.66
N LEU A 195 16.91 -11.82 -7.36
CA LEU A 195 15.82 -12.62 -6.80
C LEU A 195 15.83 -14.03 -7.39
N ARG A 196 15.74 -15.04 -6.52
CA ARG A 196 15.45 -16.40 -6.97
C ARG A 196 13.94 -16.53 -7.23
N ILE A 197 13.54 -16.22 -8.46
CA ILE A 197 12.16 -16.37 -8.90
C ILE A 197 11.92 -17.85 -9.23
N LYS A 198 10.94 -18.46 -8.57
CA LYS A 198 10.48 -19.83 -8.87
C LYS A 198 9.30 -19.87 -9.84
N ASP A 199 8.61 -18.74 -10.02
CA ASP A 199 7.36 -18.68 -10.77
C ASP A 199 7.62 -18.60 -12.28
N GLU A 200 7.18 -19.63 -13.00
CA GLU A 200 7.17 -19.67 -14.48
C GLU A 200 6.32 -18.51 -15.05
N ASP A 201 5.31 -18.06 -14.29
CA ASP A 201 4.34 -17.04 -14.70
C ASP A 201 4.83 -15.58 -14.54
N ARG A 202 6.03 -15.34 -14.00
CA ARG A 202 6.59 -13.99 -13.74
C ARG A 202 5.69 -13.07 -12.88
N ASN A 203 4.76 -13.63 -12.10
CA ASN A 203 3.91 -12.85 -11.20
C ASN A 203 4.74 -12.37 -9.98
N LEU A 204 5.01 -11.07 -9.92
CA LEU A 204 5.88 -10.48 -8.90
C LEU A 204 5.11 -10.21 -7.61
N GLY A 205 5.19 -11.15 -6.67
CA GLY A 205 4.66 -11.02 -5.31
C GLY A 205 3.14 -11.05 -5.24
N ASN A 206 2.47 -11.69 -6.22
CA ASN A 206 1.02 -11.62 -6.39
C ASN A 206 0.48 -10.18 -6.55
N LEU A 207 1.30 -9.28 -7.10
CA LEU A 207 0.92 -7.94 -7.48
C LEU A 207 0.58 -7.85 -8.97
N TYR A 208 -0.36 -6.96 -9.27
CA TYR A 208 -0.92 -6.72 -10.58
C TYR A 208 -0.64 -5.27 -10.96
N ARG A 209 -0.12 -5.09 -12.17
CA ARG A 209 0.15 -3.78 -12.71
C ARG A 209 -1.15 -3.14 -13.21
N ILE A 210 -1.45 -1.94 -12.73
CA ILE A 210 -2.54 -1.10 -13.22
C ILE A 210 -2.03 0.26 -13.67
N THR A 211 -2.80 0.91 -14.54
CA THR A 211 -2.59 2.31 -14.92
C THR A 211 -3.72 3.15 -14.34
N THR A 212 -3.36 4.20 -13.60
CA THR A 212 -4.30 5.19 -13.06
C THR A 212 -4.84 6.08 -14.17
N GLU A 213 -5.89 6.84 -13.89
CA GLU A 213 -6.46 7.83 -14.82
C GLU A 213 -5.44 8.90 -15.22
N THR A 214 -4.51 9.23 -14.32
CA THR A 214 -3.39 10.15 -14.57
C THR A 214 -2.26 9.55 -15.41
N GLY A 215 -2.41 8.31 -15.89
CA GLY A 215 -1.40 7.60 -16.67
C GLY A 215 -0.25 7.00 -15.84
N ARG A 216 -0.31 7.07 -14.51
CA ARG A 216 0.71 6.50 -13.63
C ARG A 216 0.53 4.99 -13.50
N VAL A 217 1.65 4.28 -13.51
CA VAL A 217 1.67 2.84 -13.22
C VAL A 217 1.66 2.62 -11.71
N LYS A 218 0.86 1.65 -11.24
CA LYS A 218 0.86 1.15 -9.86
C LYS A 218 0.86 -0.37 -9.83
N TRP A 219 1.38 -0.93 -8.74
CA TRP A 219 1.34 -2.37 -8.47
C TRP A 219 0.44 -2.66 -7.27
N ILE A 220 -0.67 -3.35 -7.49
CA ILE A 220 -1.67 -3.61 -6.45
C ILE A 220 -1.90 -5.10 -6.24
N CYS A 221 -2.30 -5.52 -5.05
CA CYS A 221 -2.56 -6.93 -4.77
C CYS A 221 -3.83 -7.42 -5.50
N ILE A 222 -4.01 -8.74 -5.58
CA ILE A 222 -5.18 -9.35 -6.24
C ILE A 222 -6.51 -8.86 -5.65
N ASP A 223 -6.56 -8.63 -4.33
CA ASP A 223 -7.77 -8.21 -3.64
C ASP A 223 -8.16 -6.78 -4.11
N HIS A 224 -7.20 -5.86 -4.16
CA HIS A 224 -7.41 -4.51 -4.71
C HIS A 224 -7.65 -4.51 -6.21
N TYR A 225 -6.95 -5.35 -6.98
CA TYR A 225 -7.16 -5.47 -8.43
C TYR A 225 -8.60 -5.86 -8.76
N ARG A 226 -9.14 -6.85 -8.04
CA ARG A 226 -10.54 -7.27 -8.16
C ARG A 226 -11.50 -6.16 -7.74
N SER A 227 -11.20 -5.40 -6.69
CA SER A 227 -12.02 -4.25 -6.27
C SER A 227 -12.07 -3.17 -7.34
N THR A 228 -10.92 -2.72 -7.84
CA THR A 228 -10.85 -1.69 -8.89
C THR A 228 -11.58 -2.13 -10.16
N TYR A 229 -11.45 -3.40 -10.55
CA TYR A 229 -12.17 -3.93 -11.70
C TYR A 229 -13.68 -4.00 -11.45
N LYS A 230 -14.11 -4.36 -10.23
CA LYS A 230 -15.52 -4.36 -9.82
C LYS A 230 -16.08 -2.92 -9.82
N GLU A 231 -15.35 -1.94 -9.32
CA GLU A 231 -15.74 -0.52 -9.33
C GLU A 231 -15.90 0.02 -10.75
N ARG A 232 -14.92 -0.18 -11.65
CA ARG A 232 -15.03 0.23 -13.05
C ARG A 232 -16.20 -0.43 -13.78
N LYS A 233 -16.47 -1.70 -13.45
CA LYS A 233 -17.64 -2.42 -13.94
C LYS A 233 -18.95 -1.81 -13.41
N GLN A 234 -18.99 -1.42 -12.14
CA GLN A 234 -20.13 -0.74 -11.55
C GLN A 234 -20.35 0.66 -12.13
N GLU A 235 -19.29 1.42 -12.41
CA GLU A 235 -19.38 2.74 -13.08
C GLU A 235 -19.94 2.61 -14.50
N ALA A 236 -19.41 1.69 -15.31
CA ALA A 236 -19.93 1.45 -16.65
C ALA A 236 -21.40 1.00 -16.64
N PHE A 237 -21.82 0.27 -15.60
CA PHE A 237 -23.23 -0.03 -15.39
C PHE A 237 -24.03 1.21 -14.98
N ALA A 238 -23.54 2.01 -14.04
CA ALA A 238 -24.18 3.24 -13.59
C ALA A 238 -24.39 4.22 -14.76
N ASP A 239 -23.40 4.36 -15.64
CA ASP A 239 -23.48 5.17 -16.85
C ASP A 239 -24.55 4.63 -17.81
N ALA A 240 -24.60 3.31 -18.02
CA ALA A 240 -25.63 2.70 -18.84
C ALA A 240 -27.04 2.92 -18.26
N VAL A 241 -27.22 2.80 -16.94
CA VAL A 241 -28.48 3.11 -16.25
C VAL A 241 -28.86 4.57 -16.44
N LYS A 242 -27.89 5.48 -16.29
CA LYS A 242 -28.08 6.93 -16.44
C LYS A 242 -28.47 7.33 -17.86
N VAL A 243 -27.82 6.76 -18.87
CA VAL A 243 -28.15 7.00 -20.29
C VAL A 243 -29.59 6.57 -20.61
N ASN A 244 -30.11 5.56 -19.92
CA ASN A 244 -31.50 5.11 -20.06
C ASN A 244 -32.48 5.84 -19.12
N GLY A 245 -32.06 6.92 -18.45
CA GLY A 245 -32.94 7.76 -17.62
C GLY A 245 -33.13 7.26 -16.19
N GLY A 246 -32.24 6.39 -15.71
CA GLY A 246 -32.25 5.87 -14.34
C GLY A 246 -31.17 6.44 -13.45
N ASN A 247 -31.20 6.00 -12.19
CA ASN A 247 -30.19 6.24 -11.18
C ASN A 247 -29.78 4.90 -10.56
N TYR A 248 -28.48 4.72 -10.31
CA TYR A 248 -27.93 3.54 -9.66
C TYR A 248 -27.30 3.93 -8.32
N ASP A 249 -27.83 3.38 -7.22
CA ASP A 249 -27.22 3.45 -5.91
C ASP A 249 -26.25 2.29 -5.74
N SER A 250 -24.96 2.58 -5.80
CA SER A 250 -23.89 1.57 -5.67
C SER A 250 -23.77 0.99 -4.26
N GLN A 251 -24.29 1.66 -3.23
CA GLN A 251 -24.24 1.18 -1.84
C GLN A 251 -25.32 0.14 -1.57
N LEU A 252 -26.51 0.35 -2.14
CA LEU A 252 -27.65 -0.56 -2.03
C LEU A 252 -27.75 -1.55 -3.20
N ALA A 253 -26.90 -1.37 -4.22
CA ALA A 253 -27.02 -2.01 -5.53
C ALA A 253 -28.46 -1.92 -6.09
N LYS A 254 -29.05 -0.73 -5.92
CA LYS A 254 -30.44 -0.43 -6.28
C LYS A 254 -30.48 0.40 -7.55
N VAL A 255 -31.31 -0.01 -8.50
CA VAL A 255 -31.63 0.78 -9.68
C VAL A 255 -33.01 1.39 -9.53
N THR A 256 -33.13 2.70 -9.74
CA THR A 256 -34.43 3.38 -9.89
C THR A 256 -34.49 4.01 -11.26
N ILE A 257 -35.45 3.61 -12.10
CA ILE A 257 -35.52 4.04 -13.51
C ILE A 257 -36.95 4.26 -13.99
N ILE A 258 -37.15 5.33 -14.76
CA ILE A 258 -38.40 5.62 -15.46
C ILE A 258 -38.17 5.41 -16.95
N LEU A 259 -38.67 4.30 -17.47
CA LEU A 259 -38.57 3.93 -18.87
C LEU A 259 -39.71 4.60 -19.63
N ARG A 260 -39.39 5.59 -20.48
CA ARG A 260 -40.38 6.41 -21.21
C ARG A 260 -40.67 5.94 -22.62
N SER A 261 -39.90 4.97 -23.12
CA SER A 261 -40.02 4.45 -24.47
C SER A 261 -39.55 3.00 -24.54
N ARG A 262 -39.92 2.34 -25.64
CA ARG A 262 -39.40 1.01 -25.98
C ARG A 262 -37.88 1.01 -26.17
N ILE A 263 -37.32 2.02 -26.84
CA ILE A 263 -35.88 2.12 -27.12
C ILE A 263 -35.07 2.19 -25.82
N THR A 264 -35.49 3.04 -24.87
CA THR A 264 -34.84 3.14 -23.55
C THR A 264 -35.03 1.87 -22.71
N THR A 265 -36.11 1.13 -22.94
CA THR A 265 -36.36 -0.16 -22.27
C THR A 265 -35.39 -1.22 -22.80
N GLU A 266 -35.26 -1.34 -24.12
CA GLU A 266 -34.32 -2.27 -24.76
C GLU A 266 -32.87 -1.97 -24.36
N GLY A 267 -32.45 -0.71 -24.41
CA GLY A 267 -31.11 -0.29 -23.99
C GLY A 267 -30.81 -0.58 -22.50
N PHE A 268 -31.80 -0.40 -21.62
CA PHE A 268 -31.67 -0.77 -20.21
C PHE A 268 -31.58 -2.29 -20.03
N LEU A 269 -32.40 -3.07 -20.74
CA LEU A 269 -32.40 -4.53 -20.62
C LEU A 269 -31.10 -5.15 -21.12
N GLU A 270 -30.54 -4.65 -22.22
CA GLU A 270 -29.22 -5.07 -22.71
C GLU A 270 -28.12 -4.82 -21.68
N ALA A 271 -28.18 -3.65 -21.00
CA ALA A 271 -27.29 -3.39 -19.87
C ALA A 271 -27.55 -4.43 -18.75
N LEU A 272 -28.79 -4.61 -18.31
CA LEU A 272 -29.13 -5.50 -17.22
C LEU A 272 -28.64 -6.95 -17.44
N VAL A 273 -28.79 -7.49 -18.65
CA VAL A 273 -28.30 -8.83 -19.02
C VAL A 273 -26.77 -8.92 -18.95
N LYS A 274 -26.06 -7.83 -19.25
CA LYS A 274 -24.60 -7.76 -19.23
C LYS A 274 -24.04 -7.64 -17.80
N TRP A 275 -24.82 -7.17 -16.83
CA TRP A 275 -24.35 -6.79 -15.49
C TRP A 275 -25.10 -7.54 -14.37
N ARG A 276 -24.45 -8.53 -13.74
CA ARG A 276 -25.03 -9.41 -12.69
C ARG A 276 -24.99 -8.86 -11.26
N TYR A 277 -25.04 -7.54 -11.08
CA TYR A 277 -24.78 -6.90 -9.77
C TYR A 277 -25.92 -6.01 -9.26
N VAL A 278 -27.16 -6.28 -9.66
CA VAL A 278 -28.34 -5.53 -9.20
C VAL A 278 -29.11 -6.38 -8.20
N TYR A 279 -29.32 -5.86 -6.98
CA TYR A 279 -30.06 -6.57 -5.93
C TYR A 279 -31.47 -6.00 -5.71
N ASP A 280 -31.71 -4.74 -6.08
CA ASP A 280 -33.03 -4.10 -6.00
C ASP A 280 -33.31 -3.29 -7.29
N LEU A 281 -34.53 -3.44 -7.83
CA LEU A 281 -34.98 -2.82 -9.08
C LEU A 281 -36.32 -2.14 -8.86
N ASP A 282 -36.32 -0.82 -8.95
CA ASP A 282 -37.51 0.03 -8.92
C ASP A 282 -37.72 0.63 -10.32
N ILE A 283 -38.72 0.12 -11.04
CA ILE A 283 -38.93 0.42 -12.45
C ILE A 283 -40.34 0.94 -12.65
N THR A 284 -40.44 2.11 -13.28
CA THR A 284 -41.70 2.67 -13.75
C THR A 284 -41.72 2.70 -15.28
N PHE A 285 -42.75 2.09 -15.87
CA PHE A 285 -43.02 2.19 -17.31
C PHE A 285 -43.94 3.39 -17.56
N ASP A 286 -43.41 4.45 -18.17
CA ASP A 286 -44.12 5.68 -18.53
C ASP A 286 -44.49 5.69 -20.03
N TRP A 287 -45.00 4.55 -20.51
CA TRP A 287 -45.51 4.36 -21.88
C TRP A 287 -46.42 3.14 -21.94
N HIS A 288 -47.16 2.98 -23.04
CA HIS A 288 -48.03 1.83 -23.28
C HIS A 288 -47.22 0.54 -23.53
N CYS A 289 -46.91 -0.17 -22.45
CA CYS A 289 -46.20 -1.45 -22.47
C CYS A 289 -47.12 -2.58 -22.94
N SER A 290 -46.68 -3.37 -23.93
CA SER A 290 -47.41 -4.56 -24.38
C SER A 290 -47.03 -5.80 -23.56
N ARG A 291 -47.83 -6.87 -23.68
CA ARG A 291 -47.51 -8.16 -23.06
C ARG A 291 -46.14 -8.70 -23.51
N ALA A 292 -45.81 -8.55 -24.79
CA ALA A 292 -44.54 -9.02 -25.33
C ALA A 292 -43.34 -8.26 -24.71
N ASP A 293 -43.51 -6.97 -24.41
CA ASP A 293 -42.47 -6.16 -23.79
C ASP A 293 -42.22 -6.59 -22.34
N LEU A 294 -43.29 -6.94 -21.59
CA LEU A 294 -43.18 -7.51 -20.25
C LEU A 294 -42.53 -8.90 -20.24
N GLU A 295 -42.83 -9.75 -21.23
CA GLU A 295 -42.20 -11.07 -21.38
C GLU A 295 -40.70 -10.95 -21.72
N ALA A 296 -40.33 -10.00 -22.59
CA ALA A 296 -38.92 -9.69 -22.87
C ALA A 296 -38.20 -9.21 -21.61
N PHE A 297 -38.86 -8.37 -20.81
CA PHE A 297 -38.34 -7.88 -19.54
C PHE A 297 -38.12 -9.02 -18.52
N GLU A 298 -39.09 -9.92 -18.36
CA GLU A 298 -38.97 -11.09 -17.50
C GLU A 298 -37.79 -11.99 -17.92
N ASN A 299 -37.61 -12.21 -19.22
CA ASN A 299 -36.50 -13.01 -19.74
C ASN A 299 -35.14 -12.36 -19.46
N ALA A 300 -35.04 -11.04 -19.62
CA ALA A 300 -33.82 -10.31 -19.30
C ALA A 300 -33.47 -10.41 -17.81
N LEU A 301 -34.47 -10.33 -16.92
CA LEU A 301 -34.28 -10.54 -15.48
C LEU A 301 -33.73 -11.94 -15.18
N LYS A 302 -34.30 -12.99 -15.77
CA LYS A 302 -33.83 -14.38 -15.61
C LYS A 302 -32.40 -14.60 -16.08
N MET A 303 -31.94 -13.84 -17.08
CA MET A 303 -30.56 -13.92 -17.57
C MET A 303 -29.58 -13.12 -16.71
N SER A 304 -30.08 -12.14 -15.96
CA SER A 304 -29.30 -11.26 -15.07
C SER A 304 -29.12 -11.80 -13.65
N SER A 305 -30.01 -12.70 -13.21
CA SER A 305 -29.94 -13.46 -11.93
C SER A 305 -28.95 -14.61 -11.98
#